data_AF-M6G9Y7-F1
#
_entry.id   AF-M6G9Y7-F1
#
_cell.length_a   1.000
_cell.length_b   1.000
_cell.length_c   1.000
_cell.angle_alpha   90.00
_cell.angle_beta   90.00
_cell.angle_gamma   90.00
#
_symmetry.space_group_name_H-M   'P 1'
#
loop_
_entity.id
_entity.type
_entity.pdbx_description
1 polymer ?
#
loop_
_entity_poly.entity_id
_entity_poly.type
_entity_poly.pdbx_seq_one_letter_code
_entity_poly.pdbx_strand_id
1 'polypeptide(L)'
;MKKIIELLIQGSPKQAFKDLWAASFPLTLGGLISSIMTGLDAIYLSHLSPNALNAITISSPYIGIVMSISAGLGTAISNSISRSTKSHHLRKELFASMTLTSIAMVVIGFLSYYSVEFIINSVGLHEDKSLKPILPYFEDYWYYLIPGQLLLVMFTVLLQILVAFGDTKINLILFKVCCINIILNPIFILG
;
A
#
# COMPACT_ATOMS: atom_id res chain seq x y z
N MET A 1 13.17 -18.19 -1.86
CA MET A 1 14.52 -17.67 -1.55
C MET A 1 15.53 -18.77 -1.16
N LYS A 2 15.30 -19.59 -0.13
CA LYS A 2 16.27 -20.65 0.28
C LYS A 2 16.73 -21.56 -0.87
N LYS A 3 15.80 -22.07 -1.69
CA LYS A 3 16.09 -22.92 -2.85
C LYS A 3 16.95 -22.23 -3.93
N ILE A 4 16.76 -20.93 -4.15
CA ILE A 4 17.52 -20.15 -5.14
C ILE A 4 18.96 -19.93 -4.63
N ILE A 5 19.13 -19.67 -3.33
CA ILE A 5 20.44 -19.54 -2.69
C ILE A 5 21.19 -20.88 -2.74
N GLU A 6 20.52 -22.00 -2.47
CA GLU A 6 21.10 -23.34 -2.62
C GLU A 6 21.54 -23.64 -4.06
N LEU A 7 20.75 -23.26 -5.07
CA LEU A 7 21.09 -23.47 -6.49
C LEU A 7 22.28 -22.61 -6.96
N LEU A 8 22.42 -21.39 -6.41
CA LEU A 8 23.57 -20.52 -6.67
C LEU A 8 24.85 -21.06 -6.02
N ILE A 9 24.74 -21.64 -4.82
CA ILE A 9 25.87 -22.27 -4.10
C ILE A 9 26.27 -23.61 -4.78
N GLN A 10 25.31 -24.36 -5.33
CA GLN A 10 25.55 -25.64 -6.01
C GLN A 10 26.02 -25.52 -7.48
N GLY A 11 26.27 -24.31 -7.99
CA GLY A 11 26.87 -24.13 -9.31
C GLY A 11 25.93 -24.37 -10.50
N SER A 12 24.60 -24.17 -10.33
CA SER A 12 23.60 -24.29 -11.41
C SER A 12 23.00 -22.92 -11.82
N PRO A 13 23.83 -21.97 -12.32
CA PRO A 13 23.43 -20.58 -12.52
C PRO A 13 22.26 -20.40 -13.50
N LYS A 14 22.13 -21.28 -14.51
CA LYS A 14 20.99 -21.28 -15.44
C LYS A 14 19.65 -21.53 -14.74
N GLN A 15 19.63 -22.42 -13.75
CA GLN A 15 18.39 -22.80 -13.05
C GLN A 15 18.00 -21.72 -12.03
N ALA A 16 18.99 -21.19 -11.30
CA ALA A 16 18.79 -20.03 -10.43
C ALA A 16 18.28 -18.80 -11.21
N PHE A 17 18.83 -18.53 -12.40
CA PHE A 17 18.37 -17.44 -13.26
C PHE A 17 16.93 -17.66 -13.73
N LYS A 18 16.57 -18.88 -14.14
CA LYS A 18 15.20 -19.22 -14.55
C LYS A 18 14.20 -19.03 -13.40
N ASP A 19 14.55 -19.48 -12.20
CA ASP A 19 13.70 -19.34 -11.00
C ASP A 19 13.56 -17.87 -10.57
N LEU A 20 14.65 -17.09 -10.63
CA LEU A 20 14.61 -15.64 -10.43
C LEU A 20 13.72 -14.96 -11.44
N TRP A 21 13.88 -15.26 -12.73
CA TRP A 21 13.05 -14.67 -13.78
C TRP A 21 11.56 -15.02 -13.60
N ALA A 22 11.26 -16.28 -13.30
CA ALA A 22 9.89 -16.73 -13.05
C ALA A 22 9.25 -16.06 -11.82
N ALA A 23 10.05 -15.69 -10.81
CA ALA A 23 9.57 -14.99 -9.63
C ALA A 23 9.48 -13.46 -9.82
N SER A 24 10.45 -12.86 -10.49
CA SER A 24 10.54 -11.40 -10.70
C SER A 24 9.60 -10.91 -11.79
N PHE A 25 9.39 -11.68 -12.87
CA PHE A 25 8.57 -11.25 -13.99
C PHE A 25 7.12 -10.93 -13.60
N PRO A 26 6.40 -11.78 -12.84
CA PRO A 26 5.04 -11.46 -12.37
C PRO A 26 5.02 -10.24 -11.45
N LEU A 27 6.04 -10.09 -10.58
CA LEU A 27 6.13 -8.97 -9.64
C LEU A 27 6.29 -7.64 -10.38
N THR A 28 7.23 -7.59 -11.33
CA THR A 28 7.46 -6.40 -12.17
C THR A 28 6.25 -6.09 -13.04
N LEU A 29 5.62 -7.10 -13.64
CA LEU A 29 4.42 -6.91 -14.46
C LEU A 29 3.25 -6.36 -13.63
N GLY A 30 3.05 -6.87 -12.42
CA GLY A 30 2.05 -6.35 -11.49
C GLY A 30 2.31 -4.88 -11.12
N GLY A 31 3.56 -4.52 -10.86
CA GLY A 31 3.96 -3.13 -10.63
C GLY A 31 3.66 -2.23 -11.82
N LEU A 32 4.00 -2.67 -13.04
CA LEU A 32 3.72 -1.92 -14.28
C LEU A 32 2.22 -1.70 -14.49
N ILE A 33 1.41 -2.75 -14.33
CA ILE A 33 -0.05 -2.65 -14.44
C ILE A 33 -0.59 -1.66 -13.41
N SER A 34 -0.14 -1.76 -12.16
CA SER A 34 -0.53 -0.83 -11.10
C SER A 34 -0.17 0.61 -11.45
N SER A 35 1.03 0.88 -11.96
CA SER A 35 1.44 2.22 -12.38
C SER A 35 0.60 2.76 -13.53
N ILE A 36 0.24 1.91 -14.51
CA ILE A 36 -0.65 2.30 -15.60
C ILE A 36 -2.04 2.66 -15.06
N MET A 37 -2.59 1.83 -14.16
CA MET A 37 -3.91 2.10 -13.56
C MET A 37 -3.92 3.42 -12.80
N THR A 38 -2.92 3.67 -11.95
CA THR A 38 -2.81 4.94 -11.22
C THR A 38 -2.66 6.14 -12.17
N GLY A 39 -1.94 5.98 -13.28
CA GLY A 39 -1.84 7.00 -14.31
C GLY A 39 -3.18 7.30 -14.99
N LEU A 40 -3.97 6.26 -15.30
CA LEU A 40 -5.31 6.42 -15.86
C LEU A 40 -6.27 7.10 -14.87
N ASP A 41 -6.23 6.72 -13.60
CA ASP A 41 -7.05 7.36 -12.55
C ASP A 41 -6.74 8.86 -12.45
N ALA A 42 -5.45 9.21 -12.48
CA ALA A 42 -5.02 10.60 -12.46
C ALA A 42 -5.47 11.37 -13.71
N ILE A 43 -5.40 10.76 -14.90
CA ILE A 43 -5.88 11.36 -16.15
C ILE A 43 -7.40 11.60 -16.07
N TYR A 44 -8.19 10.61 -15.69
CA TYR A 44 -9.64 10.77 -15.58
C TYR A 44 -10.01 11.84 -14.56
N LEU A 45 -9.35 11.86 -13.40
CA LEU A 45 -9.56 12.90 -12.40
C LEU A 45 -9.16 14.29 -12.90
N SER A 46 -8.07 14.40 -13.68
CA SER A 46 -7.63 15.66 -14.27
C SER A 46 -8.66 16.26 -15.23
N HIS A 47 -9.39 15.40 -15.94
CA HIS A 47 -10.47 15.82 -16.85
C HIS A 47 -11.72 16.29 -16.09
N LEU A 48 -11.98 15.73 -14.91
CA LEU A 48 -13.11 16.12 -14.05
C LEU A 48 -12.82 17.44 -13.30
N SER A 49 -11.66 17.53 -12.64
CA SER A 49 -11.25 18.72 -11.90
C SER A 49 -9.72 18.77 -11.72
N PRO A 50 -9.02 19.71 -12.38
CA PRO A 50 -7.60 19.93 -12.16
C PRO A 50 -7.26 20.25 -10.70
N ASN A 51 -8.17 20.92 -9.97
CA ASN A 51 -7.99 21.22 -8.56
C ASN A 51 -8.05 19.96 -7.69
N ALA A 52 -8.92 18.99 -8.02
CA ALA A 52 -8.98 17.71 -7.32
C ALA A 52 -7.70 16.88 -7.54
N LEU A 53 -7.16 16.87 -8.76
CA LEU A 53 -5.87 16.22 -9.03
C LEU A 53 -4.73 16.85 -8.23
N ASN A 54 -4.68 18.18 -8.16
CA ASN A 54 -3.67 18.88 -7.39
C ASN A 54 -3.78 18.57 -5.89
N ALA A 55 -4.99 18.47 -5.35
CA ALA A 55 -5.20 18.06 -3.96
C ALA A 55 -4.59 16.68 -3.67
N ILE A 56 -4.85 15.67 -4.52
CA ILE A 56 -4.25 14.34 -4.37
C ILE A 56 -2.72 14.40 -4.47
N THR A 57 -2.20 15.19 -5.40
CA THR A 57 -0.76 15.35 -5.61
C THR A 57 -0.08 15.93 -4.37
N ILE A 58 -0.70 16.94 -3.74
CA ILE A 58 -0.22 17.54 -2.48
C ILE A 58 -0.23 16.51 -1.33
N SER A 59 -1.23 15.63 -1.28
CA SER A 59 -1.30 14.57 -0.26
C SER A 59 -0.33 13.40 -0.51
N SER A 60 0.21 13.25 -1.72
CA SER A 60 0.99 12.07 -2.12
C SER A 60 2.25 11.79 -1.27
N PRO A 61 3.05 12.77 -0.81
CA PRO A 61 4.22 12.48 0.03
C PRO A 61 3.82 11.83 1.35
N TYR A 62 2.72 12.33 1.93
CA TYR A 62 2.15 11.80 3.17
C TYR A 62 1.67 10.35 2.98
N ILE A 63 0.94 10.07 1.88
CA ILE A 63 0.52 8.70 1.53
C ILE A 63 1.74 7.78 1.38
N GLY A 64 2.81 8.26 0.74
CA GLY A 64 4.06 7.50 0.57
C GLY A 64 4.72 7.11 1.89
N ILE A 65 4.70 8.00 2.89
CA ILE A 65 5.21 7.71 4.25
C ILE A 65 4.39 6.59 4.90
N VAL A 66 3.06 6.70 4.88
CA VAL A 66 2.16 5.70 5.47
C VAL A 66 2.31 4.33 4.78
N MET A 67 2.40 4.32 3.45
CA MET A 67 2.65 3.11 2.66
C MET A 67 3.98 2.45 3.04
N SER A 68 5.04 3.24 3.22
CA SER A 68 6.36 2.73 3.61
C SER A 68 6.33 2.08 5.00
N ILE A 69 5.66 2.71 5.96
CA ILE A 69 5.48 2.18 7.32
C ILE A 69 4.67 0.87 7.27
N SER A 70 3.57 0.87 6.52
CA SER A 70 2.69 -0.30 6.38
C SER A 70 3.43 -1.50 5.76
N ALA A 71 4.18 -1.27 4.69
CA ALA A 71 4.98 -2.31 4.04
C ALA A 71 6.08 -2.85 4.98
N GLY A 72 6.75 -1.96 5.72
CA GLY A 72 7.75 -2.33 6.72
C GLY A 72 7.17 -3.20 7.85
N LEU A 73 6.06 -2.77 8.44
CA LEU A 73 5.33 -3.52 9.47
C LEU A 73 4.88 -4.89 8.95
N GLY A 74 4.22 -4.93 7.80
CA GLY A 74 3.73 -6.17 7.20
C GLY A 74 4.87 -7.17 6.93
N THR A 75 6.01 -6.70 6.41
CA THR A 75 7.18 -7.55 6.16
C THR A 75 7.81 -8.07 7.46
N ALA A 76 7.94 -7.22 8.48
CA ALA A 76 8.47 -7.63 9.79
C ALA A 76 7.58 -8.68 10.46
N ILE A 77 6.27 -8.47 10.45
CA ILE A 77 5.26 -9.37 11.00
C ILE A 77 5.26 -10.71 10.24
N SER A 78 5.25 -10.67 8.91
CA SER A 78 5.29 -11.89 8.08
C SER A 78 6.52 -12.74 8.37
N ASN A 79 7.69 -12.10 8.53
CA ASN A 79 8.93 -12.78 8.89
C ASN A 79 8.89 -13.39 10.30
N SER A 80 8.32 -12.69 11.29
CA SER A 80 8.16 -13.22 12.65
C SER A 80 7.23 -14.44 12.66
N ILE A 81 6.07 -14.31 12.02
CA ILE A 81 5.06 -15.36 11.96
C ILE A 81 5.57 -16.58 11.22
N SER A 82 6.21 -16.41 10.06
CA SER A 82 6.79 -17.51 9.28
C SER A 82 7.77 -18.37 10.09
N ARG A 83 8.50 -17.77 11.04
CA ARG A 83 9.40 -18.49 11.96
C ARG A 83 8.62 -19.21 13.05
N SER A 84 7.58 -18.58 13.57
CA SER A 84 6.75 -19.09 14.66
C SER A 84 5.66 -20.06 14.23
N THR A 85 5.38 -20.22 12.94
CA THR A 85 4.43 -21.24 12.42
C THR A 85 4.82 -22.66 12.83
N LYS A 86 6.11 -22.92 13.11
CA LYS A 86 6.62 -24.21 13.57
C LYS A 86 6.72 -24.33 15.10
N SER A 87 6.32 -23.31 15.85
CA SER A 87 6.45 -23.24 17.31
C SER A 87 5.09 -23.19 18.02
N HIS A 88 5.06 -23.53 19.31
CA HIS A 88 3.86 -23.47 20.14
C HIS A 88 3.41 -22.01 20.46
N HIS A 89 4.10 -20.99 19.92
CA HIS A 89 3.92 -19.58 20.24
C HIS A 89 3.22 -18.77 19.14
N LEU A 90 2.80 -19.41 18.04
CA LEU A 90 2.11 -18.75 16.93
C LEU A 90 0.97 -17.81 17.39
N ARG A 91 0.13 -18.27 18.31
CA ARG A 91 -0.99 -17.46 18.84
C ARG A 91 -0.49 -16.19 19.53
N LYS A 92 0.59 -16.29 20.32
CA LYS A 92 1.18 -15.15 21.02
C LYS A 92 1.77 -14.13 20.04
N GLU A 93 2.45 -14.61 19.00
CA GLU A 93 3.00 -13.76 17.94
C GLU A 93 1.91 -13.06 17.12
N LEU A 94 0.81 -13.75 16.81
CA LEU A 94 -0.34 -13.13 16.14
C LEU A 94 -0.96 -12.02 16.98
N PHE A 95 -1.16 -12.26 18.28
CA PHE A 95 -1.65 -11.23 19.20
C PHE A 95 -0.69 -10.04 19.29
N ALA A 96 0.62 -10.29 19.46
CA ALA A 96 1.62 -9.22 19.51
C ALA A 96 1.66 -8.39 18.22
N SER A 97 1.58 -9.06 17.06
CA SER A 97 1.55 -8.42 15.74
C SER A 97 0.31 -7.55 15.55
N MET A 98 -0.86 -8.05 15.96
CA MET A 98 -2.11 -7.28 15.92
C MET A 98 -2.05 -6.08 16.86
N THR A 99 -1.56 -6.24 18.09
CA THR A 99 -1.40 -5.13 19.04
C THR A 99 -0.47 -4.06 18.51
N LEU A 100 0.69 -4.46 17.94
CA LEU A 100 1.62 -3.51 17.33
C LEU A 100 1.00 -2.76 16.16
N THR A 101 0.21 -3.46 15.32
CA THR A 101 -0.50 -2.86 14.20
C THR A 101 -1.54 -1.84 14.68
N SER A 102 -2.32 -2.18 15.72
CA SER A 102 -3.28 -1.26 16.32
C SER A 102 -2.61 -0.01 16.89
N ILE A 103 -1.47 -0.16 17.57
CA ILE A 103 -0.69 0.99 18.06
C ILE A 103 -0.23 1.86 16.89
N ALA A 104 0.32 1.24 15.84
CA ALA A 104 0.75 1.97 14.65
C ALA A 104 -0.42 2.73 13.98
N MET A 105 -1.60 2.11 13.90
CA MET A 105 -2.81 2.77 13.37
C MET A 105 -3.22 3.98 14.22
N VAL A 106 -3.20 3.88 15.55
CA VAL A 106 -3.50 5.02 16.42
C VAL A 106 -2.50 6.15 16.21
N VAL A 107 -1.20 5.82 16.14
CA VAL A 107 -0.14 6.81 15.91
C VAL A 107 -0.27 7.48 14.55
N ILE A 108 -0.50 6.70 13.48
CA ILE A 108 -0.71 7.22 12.13
C ILE A 108 -1.95 8.12 12.12
N GLY A 109 -3.09 7.66 12.63
CA GLY A 109 -4.33 8.43 12.65
C GLY A 109 -4.18 9.76 13.39
N PHE A 110 -3.51 9.73 14.55
CA PHE A 110 -3.16 10.94 15.30
C PHE A 110 -2.29 11.89 14.46
N LEU A 111 -1.17 11.40 13.91
CA LEU A 111 -0.29 12.20 13.05
C LEU A 111 -1.02 12.77 11.84
N SER A 112 -1.97 12.03 11.27
CA SER A 112 -2.76 12.48 10.11
C SER A 112 -3.66 13.65 10.45
N TYR A 113 -4.30 13.58 11.63
CA TYR A 113 -5.22 14.60 12.10
C TYR A 113 -4.49 15.92 12.38
N TYR A 114 -3.34 15.86 13.05
CA TYR A 114 -2.57 17.05 13.40
C TYR A 114 -1.69 17.60 12.27
N SER A 115 -1.35 16.79 11.26
CA SER A 115 -0.49 17.26 10.16
C SER A 115 -1.24 18.06 9.09
N VAL A 116 -2.57 18.06 9.09
CA VAL A 116 -3.36 18.72 8.02
C VAL A 116 -3.07 20.22 7.91
N GLU A 117 -3.13 20.95 9.03
CA GLU A 117 -2.86 22.40 9.04
C GLU A 117 -1.40 22.69 8.69
N PHE A 118 -0.48 21.86 9.18
CA PHE A 118 0.94 21.99 8.86
C PHE A 118 1.20 21.86 7.36
N ILE A 119 0.53 20.91 6.69
CA ILE A 119 0.66 20.68 5.25
C ILE A 119 0.01 21.85 4.48
N ILE A 120 -1.19 22.27 4.86
CA ILE A 120 -1.90 23.41 4.26
C ILE A 120 -1.02 24.68 4.29
N ASN A 121 -0.42 24.96 5.44
CA ASN A 121 0.44 26.14 5.61
C ASN A 121 1.77 25.99 4.88
N SER A 122 2.40 24.81 4.91
CA SER A 122 3.69 24.57 4.22
C SER A 122 3.60 24.70 2.70
N VAL A 123 2.44 24.37 2.13
CA VAL A 123 2.18 24.50 0.69
C VAL A 123 1.68 25.90 0.32
N GLY A 124 1.26 26.71 1.29
CA GLY A 124 0.72 28.05 1.06
C GLY A 124 -0.71 28.05 0.51
N LEU A 125 -1.49 26.98 0.77
CA LEU A 125 -2.87 26.82 0.27
C LEU A 125 -3.82 27.94 0.74
N HIS A 126 -3.54 28.57 1.89
CA HIS A 126 -4.29 29.73 2.40
C HIS A 126 -3.85 31.07 1.81
N GLU A 127 -2.55 31.22 1.55
CA GLU A 127 -1.92 32.51 1.25
C GLU A 127 -1.85 32.79 -0.26
N ASP A 128 -1.65 31.75 -1.07
CA ASP A 128 -1.55 31.87 -2.52
C ASP A 128 -2.93 31.86 -3.18
N LYS A 129 -3.28 32.99 -3.83
CA LYS A 129 -4.56 33.15 -4.56
C LYS A 129 -4.74 32.12 -5.68
N SER A 130 -3.65 31.61 -6.25
CA SER A 130 -3.69 30.60 -7.31
C SER A 130 -3.99 29.20 -6.76
N LEU A 131 -3.61 28.92 -5.52
CA LEU A 131 -3.78 27.62 -4.87
C LEU A 131 -5.05 27.54 -4.01
N LYS A 132 -5.59 28.67 -3.59
CA LYS A 132 -6.81 28.76 -2.78
C LYS A 132 -8.00 27.92 -3.30
N PRO A 133 -8.25 27.79 -4.62
CA PRO A 133 -9.32 26.92 -5.13
C PRO A 133 -9.13 25.42 -4.86
N ILE A 134 -7.93 24.98 -4.49
CA ILE A 134 -7.58 23.58 -4.21
C ILE A 134 -7.93 23.20 -2.76
N LEU A 135 -7.93 24.18 -1.85
CA LEU A 135 -8.16 23.97 -0.42
C LEU A 135 -9.40 23.10 -0.09
N PRO A 136 -10.61 23.37 -0.62
CA PRO A 136 -11.78 22.55 -0.27
C PRO A 136 -11.63 21.11 -0.75
N TYR A 137 -11.04 20.88 -1.93
CA TYR A 137 -10.77 19.54 -2.43
C TYR A 137 -9.74 18.80 -1.58
N PHE A 138 -8.73 19.52 -1.09
CA PHE A 138 -7.71 18.96 -0.21
C PHE A 138 -8.30 18.56 1.14
N GLU A 139 -9.08 19.43 1.79
CA GLU A 139 -9.71 19.15 3.08
C GLU A 139 -10.69 17.98 3.00
N ASP A 140 -11.56 17.96 1.97
CA ASP A 140 -12.50 16.86 1.74
C ASP A 140 -11.74 15.55 1.51
N TYR A 141 -10.75 15.56 0.60
CA TYR A 141 -9.93 14.38 0.33
C TYR A 141 -9.19 13.90 1.59
N TRP A 142 -8.62 14.81 2.37
CA TRP A 142 -7.91 14.48 3.61
C TRP A 142 -8.83 13.84 4.64
N TYR A 143 -10.05 14.34 4.78
CA TYR A 143 -11.05 13.78 5.69
C TYR A 143 -11.36 12.31 5.37
N TYR A 144 -11.56 11.98 4.09
CA TYR A 144 -11.79 10.60 3.65
C TYR A 144 -10.52 9.74 3.65
N LEU A 145 -9.35 10.36 3.44
CA LEU A 145 -8.05 9.68 3.44
C LEU A 145 -7.73 9.07 4.81
N ILE A 146 -8.03 9.76 5.92
CA ILE A 146 -7.69 9.31 7.28
C ILE A 146 -8.26 7.92 7.62
N PRO A 147 -9.57 7.65 7.54
CA PRO A 147 -10.09 6.32 7.79
C PRO A 147 -9.65 5.30 6.73
N GLY A 148 -9.56 5.74 5.46
CA GLY A 148 -9.17 4.87 4.33
C GLY A 148 -7.77 4.30 4.47
N GLN A 149 -6.79 5.12 4.84
CA GLN A 149 -5.41 4.67 5.03
C GLN A 149 -5.25 3.77 6.26
N LEU A 150 -6.04 3.98 7.34
CA LEU A 150 -5.96 3.14 8.54
C LEU A 150 -6.45 1.73 8.20
N LEU A 151 -7.54 1.65 7.44
CA LEU A 151 -8.02 0.38 6.90
C LEU A 151 -6.97 -0.26 5.98
N LEU A 152 -6.31 0.53 5.13
CA LEU A 152 -5.26 0.05 4.24
C LEU A 152 -4.06 -0.54 5.01
N VAL A 153 -3.64 0.11 6.08
CA VAL A 153 -2.56 -0.39 6.96
C VAL A 153 -2.95 -1.74 7.57
N MET A 154 -4.15 -1.83 8.13
CA MET A 154 -4.66 -3.08 8.70
C MET A 154 -4.72 -4.19 7.65
N PHE A 155 -5.27 -3.89 6.47
CA PHE A 155 -5.41 -4.86 5.39
C PHE A 155 -4.05 -5.34 4.89
N THR A 156 -3.08 -4.45 4.74
CA THR A 156 -1.72 -4.79 4.31
C THR A 156 -1.04 -5.75 5.29
N VAL A 157 -1.19 -5.53 6.60
CA VAL A 157 -0.66 -6.45 7.62
C VAL A 157 -1.38 -7.80 7.56
N LEU A 158 -2.71 -7.82 7.50
CA LEU A 158 -3.48 -9.06 7.39
C LEU A 158 -3.07 -9.89 6.18
N LEU A 159 -2.91 -9.24 5.02
CA LEU A 159 -2.40 -9.88 3.81
C LEU A 159 -1.02 -10.49 4.02
N GLN A 160 -0.11 -9.81 4.71
CA GLN A 160 1.24 -10.32 4.94
C GLN A 160 1.32 -11.48 5.94
N ILE A 161 0.39 -11.52 6.90
CA ILE A 161 0.19 -12.66 7.80
C ILE A 161 -0.29 -13.88 7.00
N LEU A 162 -1.27 -13.65 6.12
CA LEU A 162 -1.81 -14.66 5.22
C LEU A 162 -0.73 -15.22 4.28
N VAL A 163 0.11 -14.35 3.71
CA VAL A 163 1.29 -14.75 2.91
C VAL A 163 2.29 -15.56 3.75
N ALA A 164 2.49 -15.21 5.03
CA ALA A 164 3.39 -15.95 5.94
C ALA A 164 2.96 -17.40 6.15
N PHE A 165 1.66 -17.70 6.08
CA PHE A 165 1.15 -19.07 6.16
C PHE A 165 1.35 -19.88 4.87
N GLY A 166 1.75 -19.23 3.76
CA GLY A 166 2.04 -19.90 2.50
C GLY A 166 0.82 -20.39 1.73
N ASP A 167 -0.39 -19.88 2.04
CA ASP A 167 -1.59 -20.31 1.35
C ASP A 167 -1.66 -19.68 -0.05
N THR A 168 -1.44 -20.52 -1.06
CA THR A 168 -1.43 -20.15 -2.49
C THR A 168 -2.79 -19.65 -2.99
N LYS A 169 -3.88 -19.95 -2.29
CA LYS A 169 -5.23 -19.47 -2.65
C LYS A 169 -5.37 -17.95 -2.49
N ILE A 170 -4.53 -17.36 -1.64
CA ILE A 170 -4.59 -15.94 -1.30
C ILE A 170 -4.11 -15.09 -2.48
N ASN A 171 -3.07 -15.55 -3.19
CA ASN A 171 -2.65 -14.94 -4.44
C ASN A 171 -3.76 -14.94 -5.49
N LEU A 172 -4.61 -15.98 -5.51
CA LEU A 172 -5.72 -16.10 -6.45
C LEU A 172 -6.89 -15.17 -6.07
N ILE A 173 -7.12 -14.93 -4.77
CA ILE A 173 -8.08 -13.92 -4.28
C ILE A 173 -7.58 -12.51 -4.61
N LEU A 174 -6.30 -12.23 -4.36
CA LEU A 174 -5.68 -10.94 -4.70
C LEU A 174 -5.80 -10.62 -6.19
N PHE A 175 -5.56 -11.61 -7.05
CA PHE A 175 -5.76 -11.44 -8.49
C PHE A 175 -7.21 -11.07 -8.83
N LYS A 176 -8.20 -11.74 -8.23
CA LYS A 176 -9.62 -11.42 -8.42
C LYS A 176 -9.97 -10.00 -7.96
N VAL A 177 -9.49 -9.57 -6.79
CA VAL A 177 -9.72 -8.21 -6.27
C VAL A 177 -9.11 -7.17 -7.21
N CYS A 178 -7.93 -7.44 -7.77
CA CYS A 178 -7.29 -6.56 -8.75
C CYS A 178 -8.11 -6.46 -10.04
N CYS A 179 -8.60 -7.58 -10.59
CA CYS A 179 -9.49 -7.57 -11.76
C CYS A 179 -10.79 -6.78 -11.51
N ILE A 180 -11.37 -6.94 -10.32
CA ILE A 180 -12.55 -6.20 -9.87
C ILE A 180 -12.22 -4.70 -9.83
N ASN A 181 -11.09 -4.31 -9.23
CA ASN A 181 -10.68 -2.91 -9.12
C ASN A 181 -10.50 -2.23 -10.50
N ILE A 182 -9.91 -2.95 -11.48
CA ILE A 182 -9.76 -2.48 -12.86
C ILE A 182 -11.13 -2.14 -13.50
N ILE A 183 -12.18 -2.90 -13.17
CA ILE A 183 -13.52 -2.69 -13.71
C ILE A 183 -14.25 -1.56 -12.96
N LEU A 184 -14.08 -1.50 -11.63
CA LEU A 184 -14.79 -0.53 -10.80
C LEU A 184 -14.23 0.89 -10.88
N ASN A 185 -12.93 1.08 -11.12
CA ASN A 185 -12.33 2.41 -11.24
C ASN A 185 -13.01 3.27 -12.32
N PRO A 186 -13.13 2.81 -13.59
CA PRO A 186 -13.83 3.58 -14.62
C PRO A 186 -15.29 3.88 -14.27
N ILE A 187 -15.98 2.95 -13.60
CA ILE A 187 -17.40 3.11 -13.24
C ILE A 187 -17.57 4.20 -12.17
N PHE A 188 -16.75 4.18 -11.12
CA PHE A 188 -16.86 5.16 -10.03
C PHE A 188 -16.26 6.52 -10.35
N ILE A 189 -15.34 6.60 -11.31
CA ILE A 189 -14.73 7.87 -11.72
C ILE A 189 -15.59 8.57 -12.79
N LEU A 190 -16.21 7.83 -13.72
CA LEU A 190 -16.96 8.40 -14.85
C LEU A 190 -18.49 8.41 -14.68
N GLY A 191 -19.03 7.63 -13.74
CA GLY A 191 -20.46 7.55 -13.44
C GLY A 191 -20.86 8.38 -12.24
#